data_AF-A0A0B2VAQ3-F1
#
_entry.id   AF-A0A0B2VAQ3-F1
#
_cell.length_a   1.000
_cell.length_b   1.000
_cell.length_c   1.000
_cell.angle_alpha   90.00
_cell.angle_beta   90.00
_cell.angle_gamma   90.00
#
_symmetry.space_group_name_H-M   'P 1'
#
loop_
_entity.id
_entity.type
_entity.pdbx_description
1 polymer ?
#
loop_
_entity_poly.entity_id
_entity_poly.type
_entity_poly.pdbx_seq_one_letter_code
_entity_poly.pdbx_strand_id
1 'polypeptide(L)'
;MLTAGPSLCRFGVYRISSSIGDRRDASAILKHAPHKLSAAAIVELAPKRVQPYLKLMRVDKPAGTWLLYWPCTWSIALASPPGATLNWGVLIAWSHLAPNELNTVIPLFIANVLHTVIYDTIYSHQDKADDIVAGVKSTALLFGDSTKYWLTGFATLMVSGLTVTGALVGQTWPYYCMLGATAAQLSWQIGTLKIDEPDDCWTKFRSNQWLGAMLFVGIVAGNLLRKQEREEEEQEQHRHLSAQ
;
A
#
# COMPACT_ATOMS: atom_id res chain seq x y z
N MET A 1 -13.67 45.51 46.79
CA MET A 1 -13.90 44.08 46.46
C MET A 1 -14.13 44.03 44.95
N LEU A 2 -13.17 43.63 44.10
CA LEU A 2 -12.76 42.23 43.83
C LEU A 2 -14.01 41.39 43.48
N THR A 3 -14.22 40.81 42.29
CA THR A 3 -13.35 39.96 41.44
C THR A 3 -14.01 39.77 40.05
N ALA A 4 -13.31 39.94 38.91
CA ALA A 4 -12.68 38.91 38.04
C ALA A 4 -13.42 38.68 36.69
N GLY A 5 -12.72 38.81 35.55
CA GLY A 5 -13.18 38.54 34.16
C GLY A 5 -12.94 37.09 33.72
N PRO A 6 -12.44 36.79 32.49
CA PRO A 6 -12.75 37.29 31.13
C PRO A 6 -12.81 36.13 30.08
N SER A 7 -13.01 36.42 28.77
CA SER A 7 -12.40 35.74 27.55
C SER A 7 -13.22 36.06 26.28
N LEU A 8 -12.96 37.11 25.48
CA LEU A 8 -11.94 37.26 24.42
C LEU A 8 -11.90 36.14 23.35
N CYS A 9 -12.46 36.43 22.17
CA CYS A 9 -11.89 36.01 20.89
C CYS A 9 -12.31 37.01 19.79
N ARG A 10 -11.57 38.12 19.71
CA ARG A 10 -11.63 39.10 18.61
C ARG A 10 -10.75 38.56 17.48
N PHE A 11 -11.33 38.31 16.31
CA PHE A 11 -10.60 38.03 15.07
C PHE A 11 -9.72 39.24 14.72
N GLY A 12 -8.44 39.18 15.08
CA GLY A 12 -7.43 40.14 14.67
C GLY A 12 -6.90 39.79 13.28
N VAL A 13 -7.49 40.39 12.25
CA VAL A 13 -6.92 40.41 10.90
C VAL A 13 -5.60 41.19 10.98
N TYR A 14 -4.48 40.47 10.93
CA TYR A 14 -3.15 41.07 10.92
C TYR A 14 -2.92 41.76 9.56
N ARG A 15 -3.00 43.09 9.57
CA ARG A 15 -2.58 43.97 8.48
C ARG A 15 -1.05 43.94 8.41
N ILE A 16 -0.48 43.15 7.50
CA ILE A 16 0.97 43.16 7.27
C ILE A 16 1.31 44.43 6.49
N SER A 17 1.70 45.47 7.23
CA SER A 17 2.42 46.62 6.70
C SER A 17 3.81 46.15 6.24
N SER A 18 4.13 46.45 4.98
CA SER A 18 5.45 46.24 4.39
C SER A 18 6.44 47.23 5.01
N SER A 19 7.36 46.76 5.85
CA SER A 19 8.59 47.49 6.13
C SER A 19 9.78 46.55 6.00
N ILE A 20 10.60 46.85 5.01
CA ILE A 20 11.92 46.28 4.77
C ILE A 20 12.83 46.80 5.87
N GLY A 21 13.36 45.92 6.72
CA GLY A 21 14.36 46.31 7.71
C GLY A 21 14.66 45.25 8.76
N ASP A 22 15.92 44.82 8.77
CA ASP A 22 16.64 44.16 9.87
C ASP A 22 16.63 42.62 9.95
N ARG A 23 17.80 42.03 9.65
CA ARG A 23 18.10 40.59 9.80
C ARG A 23 18.26 40.17 11.27
N ARG A 24 18.29 41.10 12.23
CA ARG A 24 18.55 40.81 13.65
C ARG A 24 17.33 40.24 14.38
N ASP A 25 16.11 40.56 13.93
CA ASP A 25 14.87 40.15 14.62
C ASP A 25 14.46 38.69 14.36
N ALA A 26 14.96 38.08 13.29
CA ALA A 26 14.69 36.67 12.98
C ALA A 26 15.25 35.72 14.05
N SER A 27 16.37 36.08 14.68
CA SER A 27 17.03 35.26 15.72
C SER A 27 16.24 35.22 17.04
N ALA A 28 15.47 36.26 17.34
CA ALA A 28 14.64 36.34 18.54
C ALA A 28 13.34 35.54 18.39
N ILE A 29 12.77 35.51 17.18
CA ILE A 29 11.57 34.73 16.85
C ILE A 29 11.86 33.22 16.85
N LEU A 30 13.07 32.82 16.44
CA LEU A 30 13.51 31.42 16.40
C LEU A 30 13.66 30.77 17.79
N LYS A 31 13.83 31.56 18.87
CA LYS A 31 13.96 31.03 20.24
C LYS A 31 12.64 30.59 20.88
N HIS A 32 11.49 30.95 20.29
CA HIS A 32 10.17 30.62 20.82
C HIS A 32 9.36 29.66 19.92
N ALA A 33 9.97 29.09 18.87
CA ALA A 33 9.29 28.13 18.03
C ALA A 33 9.15 26.76 18.76
N PRO A 34 7.93 26.22 18.88
CA PRO A 34 7.70 24.95 19.58
C PRO A 34 8.44 23.81 18.88
N HIS A 35 9.06 22.97 19.71
CA HIS A 35 10.02 21.90 19.39
C HIS A 35 9.39 20.68 18.67
N LYS A 36 8.64 20.90 17.58
CA LYS A 36 8.29 19.85 16.62
C LYS A 36 8.69 20.36 15.24
N LEU A 37 9.87 19.95 14.76
CA LEU A 37 10.25 20.08 13.37
C LEU A 37 9.28 19.25 12.51
N SER A 38 8.13 19.83 12.22
CA SER A 38 7.19 19.31 11.23
C SER A 38 7.66 19.74 9.87
N ALA A 39 7.54 18.86 8.87
CA ALA A 39 7.94 19.17 7.50
C ALA A 39 7.21 20.41 6.94
N ALA A 40 6.01 20.70 7.46
CA ALA A 40 5.27 21.94 7.21
C ALA A 40 6.01 23.20 7.69
N ALA A 41 6.68 23.16 8.84
CA ALA A 41 7.43 24.30 9.38
C ALA A 41 8.65 24.65 8.50
N ILE A 42 9.26 23.65 7.86
CA ILE A 42 10.38 23.84 6.92
C ILE A 42 9.91 24.56 5.65
N VAL A 43 8.71 24.21 5.16
CA VAL A 43 8.10 24.86 3.99
C VAL A 43 7.70 26.31 4.30
N GLU A 44 7.21 26.59 5.50
CA GLU A 44 6.84 27.95 5.91
C GLU A 44 8.04 28.86 6.18
N LEU A 45 9.18 28.29 6.59
CA LEU A 45 10.43 29.01 6.77
C LEU A 45 11.14 29.36 5.44
N ALA A 46 10.76 28.71 4.34
CA ALA A 46 11.38 28.91 3.03
C ALA A 46 10.94 30.24 2.36
N PRO A 47 11.75 30.83 1.46
CA PRO A 47 11.44 32.10 0.80
C PRO A 47 10.12 32.05 0.03
N LYS A 48 9.31 33.13 0.09
CA LYS A 48 7.95 33.18 -0.50
C LYS A 48 7.85 32.80 -1.99
N ARG A 49 8.93 32.92 -2.76
CA ARG A 49 8.99 32.50 -4.17
C ARG A 49 9.07 30.98 -4.36
N VAL A 50 9.56 30.25 -3.36
CA VAL A 50 9.82 28.81 -3.42
C VAL A 50 8.73 28.00 -2.71
N GLN A 51 7.99 28.63 -1.79
CA GLN A 51 6.84 28.02 -1.10
C GLN A 51 5.80 27.38 -2.04
N PRO A 52 5.43 27.97 -3.20
CA PRO A 52 4.49 27.34 -4.13
C PRO A 52 5.00 25.99 -4.65
N TYR A 53 6.28 25.93 -5.02
CA TYR A 53 6.92 24.72 -5.52
C TYR A 53 7.08 23.65 -4.44
N LEU A 54 7.39 24.04 -3.20
CA LEU A 54 7.52 23.11 -2.08
C LEU A 54 6.18 22.49 -1.65
N LYS A 55 5.07 23.25 -1.76
CA LYS A 55 3.71 22.73 -1.57
C LYS A 55 3.27 21.84 -2.73
N LEU A 56 3.68 22.14 -3.96
CA LEU A 56 3.47 21.27 -5.12
C LEU A 56 4.17 19.91 -4.95
N MET A 57 5.37 19.90 -4.38
CA MET A 57 6.10 18.67 -4.05
C MET A 57 5.55 17.93 -2.81
N ARG A 58 4.48 18.43 -2.19
CA ARG A 58 3.83 17.88 -0.97
C ARG A 58 4.80 17.62 0.19
N VAL A 59 5.86 18.45 0.30
CA VAL A 59 6.87 18.34 1.37
C VAL A 59 6.25 18.55 2.75
N ASP A 60 5.12 19.25 2.82
CA ASP A 60 4.32 19.48 4.03
C ASP A 60 3.67 18.20 4.61
N LYS A 61 3.38 17.20 3.77
CA LYS A 61 2.80 15.90 4.17
C LYS A 61 3.66 14.77 3.59
N PRO A 62 4.79 14.42 4.24
CA PRO A 62 5.73 13.45 3.69
C PRO A 62 5.17 12.02 3.67
N ALA A 63 3.89 11.78 4.01
CA ALA A 63 3.24 10.48 3.89
C ALA A 63 3.40 9.90 2.48
N GLY A 64 3.21 10.70 1.42
CA GLY A 64 3.42 10.25 0.03
C GLY A 64 4.90 9.96 -0.29
N THR A 65 5.82 10.82 0.20
CA THR A 65 7.27 10.61 0.05
C THR A 65 7.73 9.35 0.79
N TRP A 66 7.24 9.11 2.01
CA TRP A 66 7.53 7.90 2.77
C TRP A 66 6.82 6.68 2.17
N LEU A 67 5.62 6.82 1.61
CA LEU A 67 4.91 5.74 0.92
C LEU A 67 5.62 5.30 -0.36
N LEU A 68 6.35 6.19 -1.05
CA LEU A 68 7.17 5.85 -2.22
C LEU A 68 8.60 5.44 -1.82
N TYR A 69 9.22 6.19 -0.91
CA TYR A 69 10.60 5.97 -0.47
C TYR A 69 10.76 4.67 0.31
N TRP A 70 9.80 4.30 1.17
CA TRP A 70 9.87 3.06 1.92
C TRP A 70 9.89 1.83 0.98
N PRO A 71 8.90 1.60 0.08
CA PRO A 71 8.97 0.48 -0.86
C PRO A 71 10.14 0.60 -1.84
N CYS A 72 10.53 1.80 -2.29
CA CYS A 72 11.72 1.95 -3.14
C CYS A 72 13.03 1.60 -2.42
N THR A 73 13.17 1.97 -1.14
CA THR A 73 14.37 1.71 -0.34
C THR A 73 14.45 0.25 0.07
N TRP A 74 13.33 -0.37 0.44
CA TRP A 74 13.26 -1.83 0.63
C TRP A 74 13.50 -2.58 -0.68
N SER A 75 13.00 -2.06 -1.81
CA SER A 75 13.24 -2.63 -3.15
C SER A 75 14.72 -2.55 -3.56
N ILE A 76 15.43 -1.46 -3.23
CA ILE A 76 16.88 -1.31 -3.47
C ILE A 76 17.71 -2.14 -2.46
N ALA A 77 17.25 -2.30 -1.22
CA ALA A 77 17.89 -3.17 -0.24
C ALA A 77 17.71 -4.67 -0.60
N LEU A 78 16.57 -5.02 -1.19
CA LEU A 78 16.30 -6.34 -1.79
C LEU A 78 16.87 -6.47 -3.21
N ALA A 79 17.46 -5.42 -3.77
CA ALA A 79 18.10 -5.40 -5.09
C ALA A 79 19.48 -6.09 -5.12
N SER A 80 19.65 -7.11 -4.31
CA SER A 80 20.66 -8.15 -4.46
C SER A 80 19.94 -9.49 -4.35
N PRO A 81 19.78 -10.28 -5.42
CA PRO A 81 19.50 -9.92 -6.81
C PRO A 81 18.10 -9.27 -6.98
N PRO A 82 17.97 -8.20 -7.80
CA PRO A 82 16.79 -7.31 -7.89
C PRO A 82 15.74 -7.73 -8.91
N GLY A 83 14.47 -7.37 -8.65
CA GLY A 83 13.35 -7.65 -9.54
C GLY A 83 13.14 -6.66 -10.70
N ALA A 84 11.94 -6.70 -11.28
CA ALA A 84 11.34 -5.49 -11.81
C ALA A 84 9.83 -5.48 -11.51
N THR A 85 9.46 -4.62 -10.56
CA THR A 85 8.12 -4.02 -10.37
C THR A 85 6.92 -4.98 -10.30
N LEU A 86 6.84 -5.73 -9.18
CA LEU A 86 5.73 -6.52 -8.58
C LEU A 86 4.79 -7.34 -9.49
N ASN A 87 4.14 -6.78 -10.52
CA ASN A 87 3.41 -7.54 -11.55
C ASN A 87 4.37 -8.15 -12.58
N TRP A 88 5.31 -7.34 -13.08
CA TRP A 88 6.33 -7.77 -14.03
C TRP A 88 7.33 -8.75 -13.39
N GLY A 89 7.45 -8.73 -12.06
CA GLY A 89 8.28 -9.67 -11.32
C GLY A 89 7.89 -11.13 -11.59
N VAL A 90 6.59 -11.40 -11.75
CA VAL A 90 6.09 -12.74 -12.10
C VAL A 90 6.59 -13.16 -13.49
N LEU A 91 6.54 -12.26 -14.47
CA LEU A 91 6.97 -12.53 -15.85
C LEU A 91 8.50 -12.68 -15.96
N ILE A 92 9.24 -11.88 -15.21
CA ILE A 92 10.71 -11.97 -15.16
C ILE A 92 11.13 -13.27 -14.50
N ALA A 93 10.54 -13.63 -13.36
CA ALA A 93 10.79 -14.89 -12.68
C ALA A 93 10.46 -16.09 -13.60
N TRP A 94 9.34 -16.04 -14.32
CA TRP A 94 8.98 -17.05 -15.32
C TRP A 94 10.03 -17.17 -16.44
N SER A 95 10.43 -16.05 -17.03
CA SER A 95 11.41 -16.03 -18.12
C SER A 95 12.75 -16.66 -17.73
N HIS A 96 13.09 -16.61 -16.44
CA HIS A 96 14.32 -17.18 -15.90
C HIS A 96 14.17 -18.63 -15.43
N LEU A 97 13.09 -18.96 -14.72
CA LEU A 97 12.95 -20.23 -14.00
C LEU A 97 12.26 -21.33 -14.82
N ALA A 98 11.26 -20.99 -15.63
CA ALA A 98 10.40 -21.98 -16.27
C ALA A 98 9.67 -21.43 -17.51
N PRO A 99 10.39 -21.11 -18.61
CA PRO A 99 9.82 -20.43 -19.78
C PRO A 99 8.71 -21.20 -20.50
N ASN A 100 8.52 -22.49 -20.23
CA ASN A 100 7.45 -23.30 -20.85
C ASN A 100 6.14 -23.29 -20.03
N GLU A 101 6.15 -22.79 -18.80
CA GLU A 101 5.02 -22.86 -17.86
C GLU A 101 4.10 -21.63 -17.92
N LEU A 102 3.84 -21.12 -19.12
CA LEU A 102 3.05 -19.90 -19.31
C LEU A 102 1.61 -20.03 -18.78
N ASN A 103 1.04 -21.23 -18.85
CA ASN A 103 -0.32 -21.54 -18.37
C ASN A 103 -0.50 -21.30 -16.86
N THR A 104 0.57 -21.44 -16.08
CA THR A 104 0.59 -21.16 -14.64
C THR A 104 0.78 -19.67 -14.36
N VAL A 105 1.53 -19.00 -15.23
CA VAL A 105 1.97 -17.62 -15.02
C VAL A 105 0.91 -16.60 -15.41
N ILE A 106 0.13 -16.87 -16.46
CA ILE A 106 -0.98 -16.01 -16.88
C ILE A 106 -2.02 -15.80 -15.75
N PRO A 107 -2.60 -16.85 -15.13
CA PRO A 107 -3.60 -16.66 -14.07
C PRO A 107 -3.01 -15.97 -12.83
N LEU A 108 -1.73 -16.22 -12.51
CA LEU A 108 -1.02 -15.54 -11.43
C LEU A 108 -0.82 -14.05 -11.71
N PHE A 109 -0.43 -13.70 -12.94
CA PHE A 109 -0.27 -12.32 -13.37
C PHE A 109 -1.60 -11.57 -13.36
N ILE A 110 -2.67 -12.18 -13.89
CA ILE A 110 -4.02 -11.61 -13.86
C ILE A 110 -4.47 -11.37 -12.42
N ALA A 111 -4.27 -12.33 -11.52
CA ALA A 111 -4.62 -12.17 -10.11
C ALA A 111 -3.89 -10.99 -9.47
N ASN A 112 -2.61 -10.81 -9.77
CA ASN A 112 -1.81 -9.70 -9.23
C ASN A 112 -2.26 -8.34 -9.80
N VAL A 113 -2.59 -8.27 -11.10
CA VAL A 113 -3.20 -7.07 -11.70
C VAL A 113 -4.54 -6.74 -11.03
N LEU A 114 -5.41 -7.73 -10.84
CA LEU A 114 -6.70 -7.53 -10.18
C LEU A 114 -6.55 -7.04 -8.74
N HIS A 115 -5.56 -7.56 -8.01
CA HIS A 115 -5.21 -7.05 -6.69
C HIS A 115 -4.89 -5.56 -6.71
N THR A 116 -4.10 -5.12 -7.69
CA THR A 116 -3.77 -3.69 -7.88
C THR A 116 -5.00 -2.84 -8.16
N VAL A 117 -5.88 -3.31 -9.04
CA VAL A 117 -7.15 -2.62 -9.33
C VAL A 117 -8.00 -2.48 -8.08
N ILE A 118 -8.08 -3.51 -7.23
CA ILE A 118 -8.86 -3.48 -5.99
C ILE A 118 -8.35 -2.40 -5.04
N TYR A 119 -7.05 -2.44 -4.68
CA TYR A 119 -6.54 -1.51 -3.69
C TYR A 119 -6.42 -0.08 -4.23
N ASP A 120 -6.11 0.11 -5.52
CA ASP A 120 -6.06 1.44 -6.15
C ASP A 120 -7.45 2.07 -6.22
N THR A 121 -8.48 1.26 -6.49
CA THR A 121 -9.87 1.75 -6.47
C THR A 121 -10.26 2.22 -5.06
N ILE A 122 -9.92 1.45 -4.02
CA ILE A 122 -10.15 1.87 -2.62
C ILE A 122 -9.37 3.15 -2.30
N TYR A 123 -8.12 3.23 -2.77
CA TYR A 123 -7.27 4.41 -2.57
C TYR A 123 -7.84 5.65 -3.26
N SER A 124 -8.34 5.52 -4.50
CA SER A 124 -8.89 6.63 -5.29
C SER A 124 -10.10 7.31 -4.64
N HIS A 125 -10.80 6.64 -3.72
CA HIS A 125 -11.88 7.26 -2.95
C HIS A 125 -11.40 8.24 -1.88
N GLN A 126 -10.12 8.19 -1.50
CA GLN A 126 -9.50 9.19 -0.60
C GLN A 126 -9.38 10.56 -1.29
N ASP A 127 -9.05 10.55 -2.58
CA ASP A 127 -8.80 11.75 -3.38
C ASP A 127 -10.05 12.22 -4.17
N LYS A 128 -11.20 11.56 -3.99
CA LYS A 128 -12.45 11.82 -4.75
C LYS A 128 -12.87 13.29 -4.77
N ALA A 129 -12.79 13.98 -3.62
CA ALA A 129 -13.16 15.40 -3.53
C ALA A 129 -12.20 16.30 -4.31
N ASP A 130 -10.90 16.02 -4.21
CA ASP A 130 -9.85 16.76 -4.91
C ASP A 130 -9.91 16.49 -6.43
N ASP A 131 -10.19 15.25 -6.84
CA ASP A 131 -10.37 14.86 -8.24
C ASP A 131 -11.55 15.57 -8.90
N ILE A 132 -12.66 15.78 -8.18
CA ILE A 132 -13.83 16.54 -8.67
C ILE A 132 -13.44 18.00 -8.92
N VAL A 133 -12.70 18.63 -7.99
CA VAL A 133 -12.24 20.01 -8.12
C VAL A 133 -11.26 20.15 -9.29
N ALA A 134 -10.40 19.15 -9.49
CA ALA A 134 -9.43 19.11 -10.59
C ALA A 134 -10.03 18.70 -11.95
N GLY A 135 -11.28 18.22 -11.98
CA GLY A 135 -11.92 17.70 -13.20
C GLY A 135 -11.33 16.39 -13.73
N VAL A 136 -10.66 15.62 -12.86
CA VAL A 136 -10.00 14.35 -13.23
C VAL A 136 -11.02 13.21 -13.18
N LYS A 137 -11.05 12.39 -14.24
CA LYS A 137 -11.95 11.22 -14.32
C LYS A 137 -11.32 10.01 -13.61
N SER A 138 -11.52 9.95 -12.30
CA SER A 138 -11.01 8.88 -11.43
C SER A 138 -11.91 7.63 -11.40
N THR A 139 -11.34 6.48 -11.08
CA THR A 139 -12.06 5.19 -10.95
C THR A 139 -13.13 5.27 -9.85
N ALA A 140 -12.86 6.03 -8.79
CA ALA A 140 -13.83 6.37 -7.75
C ALA A 140 -15.11 7.02 -8.30
N LEU A 141 -14.97 7.90 -9.30
CA LEU A 141 -16.09 8.58 -9.94
C LEU A 141 -16.80 7.68 -10.96
N LEU A 142 -16.05 6.80 -11.64
CA LEU A 142 -16.62 5.84 -12.59
C LEU A 142 -17.52 4.82 -11.91
N PHE A 143 -17.09 4.25 -10.79
CA PHE A 143 -17.86 3.23 -10.07
C PHE A 143 -18.88 3.81 -9.09
N GLY A 144 -18.63 5.00 -8.54
CA GLY A 144 -19.53 5.68 -7.61
C GLY A 144 -19.98 4.77 -6.47
N ASP A 145 -21.30 4.73 -6.22
CA ASP A 145 -21.91 3.95 -5.14
C ASP A 145 -21.86 2.44 -5.38
N SER A 146 -21.68 2.02 -6.64
CA SER A 146 -21.58 0.61 -7.02
C SER A 146 -20.18 0.01 -6.82
N THR A 147 -19.22 0.79 -6.30
CA THR A 147 -17.82 0.37 -6.11
C THR A 147 -17.70 -0.99 -5.41
N LYS A 148 -18.46 -1.23 -4.33
CA LYS A 148 -18.38 -2.51 -3.60
C LYS A 148 -18.68 -3.72 -4.50
N TYR A 149 -19.69 -3.62 -5.37
CA TYR A 149 -20.06 -4.70 -6.29
C TYR A 149 -18.92 -4.98 -7.29
N TRP A 150 -18.35 -3.95 -7.91
CA TRP A 150 -17.20 -4.11 -8.79
C TRP A 150 -15.99 -4.72 -8.08
N LEU A 151 -15.69 -4.26 -6.86
CA LEU A 151 -14.61 -4.81 -6.04
C LEU A 151 -14.84 -6.28 -5.72
N THR A 152 -16.07 -6.72 -5.44
CA THR A 152 -16.35 -8.16 -5.25
C THR A 152 -16.10 -8.97 -6.51
N GLY A 153 -16.44 -8.44 -7.69
CA GLY A 153 -16.14 -9.07 -8.98
C GLY A 153 -14.63 -9.23 -9.20
N PHE A 154 -13.85 -8.17 -8.95
CA PHE A 154 -12.39 -8.25 -9.07
C PHE A 154 -11.77 -9.17 -8.02
N ALA A 155 -12.25 -9.15 -6.78
CA ALA A 155 -11.73 -10.00 -5.70
C ALA A 155 -12.01 -11.49 -5.96
N THR A 156 -13.21 -11.83 -6.42
CA THR A 156 -13.54 -13.21 -6.79
C THR A 156 -12.70 -13.72 -7.95
N LEU A 157 -12.47 -12.88 -8.98
CA LEU A 157 -11.61 -13.24 -10.10
C LEU A 157 -10.13 -13.33 -9.70
N MET A 158 -9.66 -12.49 -8.78
CA MET A 158 -8.32 -12.57 -8.22
C MET A 158 -8.11 -13.89 -7.47
N VAL A 159 -9.02 -14.24 -6.55
CA VAL A 159 -8.91 -15.47 -5.75
C VAL A 159 -9.03 -16.73 -6.62
N SER A 160 -9.86 -16.70 -7.67
CA SER A 160 -9.93 -17.82 -8.62
C SER A 160 -8.63 -17.98 -9.41
N GLY A 161 -8.00 -16.89 -9.87
CA GLY A 161 -6.69 -16.93 -10.52
C GLY A 161 -5.58 -17.52 -9.64
N LEU A 162 -5.57 -17.17 -8.35
CA LEU A 162 -4.63 -17.75 -7.36
C LEU A 162 -4.91 -19.24 -7.10
N THR A 163 -6.18 -19.63 -7.06
CA THR A 163 -6.58 -21.04 -6.91
C THR A 163 -6.13 -21.87 -8.11
N VAL A 164 -6.37 -21.39 -9.33
CA VAL A 164 -5.94 -22.06 -10.57
C VAL A 164 -4.43 -22.20 -10.61
N THR A 165 -3.69 -21.15 -10.27
CA THR A 165 -2.22 -21.19 -10.19
C THR A 165 -1.74 -22.24 -9.19
N GLY A 166 -2.33 -22.28 -7.98
CA GLY A 166 -1.99 -23.27 -6.96
C GLY A 166 -2.28 -24.70 -7.41
N ALA A 167 -3.38 -24.92 -8.12
CA ALA A 167 -3.77 -26.23 -8.64
C ALA A 167 -2.82 -26.71 -9.75
N LEU A 168 -2.43 -25.82 -10.69
CA LEU A 168 -1.49 -26.16 -11.77
C LEU A 168 -0.10 -26.50 -11.25
N VAL A 169 0.35 -25.85 -10.18
CA VAL A 169 1.65 -26.10 -9.54
C VAL A 169 1.62 -27.32 -8.61
N GLY A 170 0.43 -27.83 -8.27
CA GLY A 170 0.27 -28.89 -7.27
C GLY A 170 0.72 -28.43 -5.88
N GLN A 171 0.28 -27.24 -5.44
CA GLN A 171 0.58 -26.73 -4.11
C GLN A 171 -0.11 -27.56 -3.01
N THR A 172 0.50 -27.59 -1.82
CA THR A 172 0.01 -28.37 -0.67
C THR A 172 -1.06 -27.61 0.13
N TRP A 173 -1.72 -28.30 1.07
CA TRP A 173 -2.82 -27.74 1.85
C TRP A 173 -2.52 -26.43 2.61
N PRO A 174 -1.31 -26.15 3.14
CA PRO A 174 -1.03 -24.91 3.86
C PRO A 174 -1.21 -23.66 2.99
N TYR A 175 -0.89 -23.76 1.70
CA TYR A 175 -1.13 -22.70 0.73
C TYR A 175 -2.62 -22.37 0.62
N TYR A 176 -3.48 -23.39 0.48
CA TYR A 176 -4.92 -23.20 0.36
C TYR A 176 -5.57 -22.66 1.63
N CYS A 177 -5.06 -23.03 2.82
CA CYS A 177 -5.51 -22.43 4.07
C CYS A 177 -5.21 -20.92 4.11
N MET A 178 -4.01 -20.50 3.72
CA MET A 178 -3.66 -19.08 3.67
C MET A 178 -4.36 -18.33 2.54
N LEU A 179 -4.66 -19.00 1.43
CA LEU A 179 -5.52 -18.46 0.37
C LEU A 179 -6.95 -18.20 0.89
N GLY A 180 -7.50 -19.10 1.69
CA GLY A 180 -8.77 -18.91 2.38
C GLY A 180 -8.76 -17.70 3.33
N ALA A 181 -7.68 -17.55 4.11
CA ALA A 181 -7.49 -16.38 4.97
C ALA A 181 -7.39 -15.06 4.17
N THR A 182 -6.71 -15.10 3.02
CA THR A 182 -6.62 -13.97 2.07
C THR A 182 -8.00 -13.58 1.53
N ALA A 183 -8.80 -14.57 1.12
CA ALA A 183 -10.17 -14.35 0.66
C ALA A 183 -11.07 -13.78 1.77
N ALA A 184 -10.94 -14.27 3.00
CA ALA A 184 -11.67 -13.77 4.16
C ALA A 184 -11.29 -12.31 4.48
N GLN A 185 -9.99 -11.98 4.44
CA GLN A 185 -9.53 -10.60 4.66
C GLN A 185 -10.05 -9.65 3.58
N LEU A 186 -10.00 -10.03 2.30
CA LEU A 186 -10.57 -9.22 1.20
C LEU A 186 -12.09 -9.04 1.36
N SER A 187 -12.79 -10.10 1.75
CA SER A 187 -14.24 -10.05 2.00
C SER A 187 -14.58 -9.09 3.13
N TRP A 188 -13.83 -9.15 4.24
CA TRP A 188 -13.95 -8.19 5.34
C TRP A 188 -13.66 -6.76 4.87
N GLN A 189 -12.58 -6.56 4.10
CA GLN A 189 -12.16 -5.26 3.61
C GLN A 189 -13.26 -4.62 2.75
N ILE A 190 -13.80 -5.35 1.76
CA ILE A 190 -14.83 -4.86 0.84
C ILE A 190 -16.18 -4.67 1.55
N GLY A 191 -16.56 -5.60 2.44
CA GLY A 191 -17.83 -5.53 3.16
C GLY A 191 -17.91 -4.33 4.10
N THR A 192 -16.84 -4.10 4.86
CA THR A 192 -16.79 -3.04 5.89
C THR A 192 -16.33 -1.68 5.36
N LEU A 193 -15.89 -1.60 4.10
CA LEU A 193 -15.42 -0.36 3.48
C LEU A 193 -16.49 0.74 3.51
N LYS A 194 -16.14 1.93 3.97
CA LYS A 194 -16.95 3.13 3.80
C LYS A 194 -16.30 4.05 2.78
N ILE A 195 -16.97 4.19 1.64
CA ILE A 195 -16.42 4.85 0.46
C ILE A 195 -16.34 6.38 0.65
N ASP A 196 -17.25 6.95 1.43
CA ASP A 196 -17.32 8.40 1.66
C ASP A 196 -16.44 8.88 2.82
N GLU A 197 -15.73 7.97 3.50
CA GLU A 197 -14.87 8.27 4.65
C GLU A 197 -13.40 8.02 4.27
N PRO A 198 -12.61 9.08 3.96
CA PRO A 198 -11.23 8.94 3.50
C PRO A 198 -10.31 8.22 4.51
N ASP A 199 -10.52 8.44 5.81
CA ASP A 199 -9.73 7.79 6.88
C ASP A 199 -9.97 6.28 6.96
N ASP A 200 -11.21 5.83 6.71
CA ASP A 200 -11.52 4.39 6.61
C ASP A 200 -10.85 3.81 5.35
N CYS A 201 -10.96 4.49 4.21
CA CYS A 201 -10.29 4.08 2.97
C CYS A 201 -8.77 3.92 3.15
N TRP A 202 -8.11 4.84 3.86
CA TRP A 202 -6.69 4.74 4.19
C TRP A 202 -6.39 3.53 5.08
N THR A 203 -7.21 3.28 6.10
CA THR A 203 -7.05 2.15 7.01
C THR A 203 -7.20 0.82 6.27
N LYS A 204 -8.19 0.72 5.37
CA LYS A 204 -8.40 -0.45 4.52
C LYS A 204 -7.25 -0.63 3.53
N PHE A 205 -6.79 0.44 2.90
CA PHE A 205 -5.62 0.39 2.01
C PHE A 205 -4.37 -0.10 2.76
N ARG A 206 -4.10 0.41 3.96
CA ARG A 206 -2.97 -0.03 4.79
C ARG A 206 -3.07 -1.51 5.19
N SER A 207 -4.27 -2.05 5.38
CA SER A 207 -4.45 -3.47 5.70
C SER A 207 -3.96 -4.41 4.59
N ASN A 208 -3.85 -3.92 3.35
CA ASN A 208 -3.43 -4.68 2.17
C ASN A 208 -2.02 -5.31 2.31
N GLN A 209 -1.16 -4.73 3.16
CA GLN A 209 0.17 -5.28 3.47
C GLN A 209 0.11 -6.71 4.03
N TRP A 210 -0.97 -7.06 4.73
CA TRP A 210 -1.13 -8.39 5.35
C TRP A 210 -1.48 -9.47 4.33
N LEU A 211 -2.11 -9.13 3.20
CA LEU A 211 -2.44 -10.10 2.15
C LEU A 211 -1.17 -10.72 1.56
N GLY A 212 -0.14 -9.90 1.30
CA GLY A 212 1.15 -10.39 0.81
C GLY A 212 1.85 -11.29 1.82
N ALA A 213 1.83 -10.92 3.11
CA ALA A 213 2.42 -11.72 4.18
C ALA A 213 1.75 -13.09 4.32
N MET A 214 0.41 -13.14 4.25
CA MET A 214 -0.34 -14.39 4.34
C MET A 214 -0.02 -15.36 3.20
N LEU A 215 -0.03 -14.88 1.95
CA LEU A 215 0.31 -15.71 0.80
C LEU A 215 1.77 -16.18 0.84
N PHE A 216 2.70 -15.32 1.27
CA PHE A 216 4.11 -15.69 1.43
C PHE A 216 4.28 -16.83 2.45
N VAL A 217 3.65 -16.71 3.63
CA VAL A 217 3.67 -17.77 4.65
C VAL A 217 3.09 -19.07 4.12
N GLY A 218 1.98 -19.01 3.37
CA GLY A 218 1.36 -20.19 2.75
C GLY A 218 2.29 -20.90 1.77
N ILE A 219 3.01 -20.14 0.91
CA ILE A 219 3.96 -20.70 -0.06
C ILE A 219 5.17 -21.31 0.65
N VAL A 220 5.73 -20.63 1.66
CA VAL A 220 6.89 -21.15 2.41
C VAL A 220 6.52 -22.42 3.17
N ALA A 221 5.42 -22.39 3.93
CA ALA A 221 4.92 -23.56 4.65
C ALA A 221 4.60 -24.72 3.71
N GLY A 222 3.97 -24.42 2.57
CA GLY A 222 3.63 -25.44 1.58
C GLY A 222 4.85 -26.11 0.95
N ASN A 223 5.91 -25.33 0.65
CA ASN A 223 7.16 -25.86 0.13
C ASN A 223 7.96 -26.66 1.16
N LEU A 224 7.95 -26.25 2.44
CA LEU A 224 8.59 -27.00 3.52
C LEU A 224 7.92 -28.36 3.71
N LEU A 225 6.59 -28.40 3.73
CA LEU A 225 5.85 -29.65 3.86
C LEU A 225 6.10 -30.59 2.68
N ARG A 226 6.07 -30.06 1.44
CA ARG A 226 6.37 -30.84 0.23
C ARG A 226 7.78 -31.43 0.23
N LYS A 227 8.74 -30.74 0.86
CA LYS A 227 10.10 -31.26 1.01
C LYS A 227 10.13 -32.46 1.96
N GLN A 228 9.39 -32.40 3.07
CA GLN A 228 9.30 -33.50 4.04
C GLN A 228 8.63 -34.74 3.42
N GLU A 229 7.52 -34.57 2.71
CA GLU A 229 6.83 -35.67 2.01
C GLU A 229 7.77 -36.40 1.03
N ARG A 230 8.57 -35.64 0.27
CA ARG A 230 9.57 -36.21 -0.65
C ARG A 230 10.68 -36.97 0.07
N GLU A 231 11.19 -36.43 1.18
CA GLU A 231 12.22 -37.10 2.00
C GLU A 231 11.69 -38.41 2.62
N GLU A 232 10.42 -38.45 3.02
CA GLU A 232 9.76 -39.65 3.55
C GLU A 232 9.58 -40.73 2.47
N GLU A 233 9.11 -40.36 1.28
CA GLU A 233 8.95 -41.28 0.13
C GLU A 233 10.30 -41.90 -0.29
N GLU A 234 11.36 -41.09 -0.39
CA GLU A 234 12.71 -41.57 -0.74
C GLU A 234 13.26 -42.56 0.31
N GLN A 235 13.02 -42.30 1.59
CA GLN A 235 13.42 -43.21 2.68
C GLN A 235 12.64 -44.52 2.68
N GLU A 236 11.34 -44.48 2.39
CA GLU A 236 10.51 -45.69 2.28
C GLU A 236 10.94 -46.54 1.09
N GLN A 237 11.19 -45.91 -0.07
CA GLN A 237 11.69 -46.60 -1.26
C GLN A 237 13.07 -47.22 -1.04
N HIS A 238 13.98 -46.52 -0.35
CA HIS A 238 15.28 -47.07 0.05
C HIS A 238 15.13 -48.25 1.02
N ARG A 239 14.21 -48.17 1.99
CA ARG A 239 13.89 -49.30 2.89
C ARG A 239 13.41 -50.51 2.12
N HIS A 240 12.50 -50.34 1.15
CA HIS A 240 12.01 -51.42 0.30
C HIS A 240 13.11 -52.07 -0.54
N LEU A 241 14.02 -51.28 -1.11
CA LEU A 241 15.17 -51.80 -1.87
C LEU A 241 16.17 -52.55 -1.00
N SER A 242 16.38 -52.11 0.25
CA SER A 242 17.30 -52.79 1.19
C SER A 242 16.74 -54.08 1.80
N ALA A 243 15.43 -54.33 1.65
CA ALA A 243 14.74 -55.51 2.19
C ALA A 243 14.56 -56.65 1.16
N GLN A 244 14.98 -56.44 -0.10
CA GLN A 244 15.04 -57.45 -1.17
C GLN A 244 16.45 -58.01 -1.33
#